data_AF-A0A7S2KPC6-F1
#
_entry.id   AF-A0A7S2KPC6-F1
#
_cell.length_a   1.000
_cell.length_b   1.000
_cell.length_c   1.000
_cell.angle_alpha   90.00
_cell.angle_beta   90.00
_cell.angle_gamma   90.00
#
_symmetry.space_group_name_H-M   'P 1'
#
loop_
_entity.id
_entity.type
_entity.pdbx_description
1 polymer ?
#
loop_
_entity_poly.entity_id
_entity_poly.type
_entity_poly.pdbx_seq_one_letter_code
_entity_poly.pdbx_strand_id
1 'polypeptide(L)'
;SSTMVQDIDLVITTAELLQLFKESARNFHYYSLEKYWMSLATAENEDETQSMFSALSKDSLALTSPTSSHEASSSGSYADFVFRQAAKDLYDVDLPVTPLPWKSKSVRNSDLKELSLYKNGSNESEAFTCERKSAESIPVLNFARAYGFRNIQGILQRMKKRGRIAGFQYHFVEVMACP
;
A
#
# COMPACT_ATOMS: atom_id res chain seq x y z
N SER A 1 33.57 9.43 -20.55
CA SER A 1 33.12 9.45 -19.16
C SER A 1 31.68 9.87 -19.09
N SER A 2 30.76 8.94 -18.81
CA SER A 2 29.37 9.25 -18.47
C SER A 2 29.35 9.84 -17.06
N THR A 3 29.03 11.12 -16.94
CA THR A 3 28.72 11.75 -15.64
C THR A 3 27.53 11.02 -15.03
N MET A 4 27.75 10.30 -13.94
CA MET A 4 26.69 9.67 -13.15
C MET A 4 25.84 10.78 -12.53
N VAL A 5 24.67 11.04 -13.11
CA VAL A 5 23.64 11.86 -12.48
C VAL A 5 22.89 10.95 -11.50
N GLN A 6 22.69 11.41 -10.27
CA GLN A 6 21.86 10.68 -9.31
C GLN A 6 20.39 10.90 -9.66
N ASP A 7 19.59 9.84 -9.66
CA ASP A 7 18.14 9.95 -9.91
C ASP A 7 17.40 10.69 -8.77
N ILE A 8 17.99 10.70 -7.57
CA ILE A 8 17.46 11.37 -6.38
C ILE A 8 18.61 12.06 -5.65
N ASP A 9 18.54 13.39 -5.54
CA ASP A 9 19.57 14.20 -4.86
C ASP A 9 19.37 14.29 -3.33
N LEU A 10 18.11 14.25 -2.87
CA LEU A 10 17.76 14.44 -1.46
C LEU A 10 16.44 13.76 -1.11
N VAL A 11 16.39 13.11 0.05
CA VAL A 11 15.17 12.61 0.68
C VAL A 11 14.98 13.39 1.98
N ILE A 12 13.81 14.00 2.16
CA ILE A 12 13.45 14.74 3.38
C ILE A 12 12.26 14.03 4.02
N THR A 13 12.40 13.66 5.29
CA THR A 13 11.31 13.09 6.09
C THR A 13 10.31 14.17 6.51
N THR A 14 9.08 13.77 6.86
CA THR A 14 8.07 14.71 7.37
C THR A 14 8.57 15.48 8.60
N ALA A 15 9.36 14.84 9.47
CA ALA A 15 9.92 15.46 10.66
C ALA A 15 11.00 16.51 10.32
N GLU A 16 11.90 16.19 9.40
CA GLU A 16 12.93 17.14 8.93
C GLU A 16 12.27 18.33 8.22
N LEU A 17 11.27 18.08 7.38
CA LEU A 17 10.51 19.14 6.70
C LEU A 17 9.81 20.05 7.72
N LEU A 18 9.20 19.47 8.75
CA LEU A 18 8.56 20.22 9.84
C LEU A 18 9.58 21.06 10.62
N GLN A 19 10.78 20.55 10.85
CA GLN A 19 11.85 21.29 11.51
C GLN A 19 12.34 22.46 10.65
N LEU A 20 12.56 22.24 9.35
CA LEU A 20 12.97 23.28 8.41
C LEU A 20 11.96 24.43 8.37
N PHE A 21 10.67 24.11 8.37
CA PHE A 21 9.63 25.13 8.44
C PHE A 21 9.63 25.88 9.77
N LYS A 22 9.81 25.20 10.92
CA LYS A 22 9.93 25.85 12.25
C LYS A 22 11.11 26.83 12.30
N GLU A 23 12.24 26.48 11.72
CA GLU A 23 13.43 27.34 11.66
C GLU A 23 13.22 28.53 10.71
N SER A 24 12.60 28.29 9.55
CA SER A 24 12.31 29.34 8.57
C SER A 24 11.32 30.38 9.11
N ALA A 25 10.26 29.94 9.81
CA ALA A 25 9.27 30.82 10.42
C ALA A 25 9.85 31.71 11.53
N ARG A 26 10.92 31.26 12.22
CA ARG A 26 11.64 32.07 13.21
C ARG A 26 12.51 33.14 12.56
N ASN A 27 13.12 32.81 11.42
CA ASN A 27 14.08 33.67 10.74
C ASN A 27 13.41 34.71 9.82
N PHE A 28 12.24 34.40 9.28
CA PHE A 28 11.45 35.31 8.47
C PHE A 28 10.20 35.71 9.26
N HIS A 29 10.08 37.00 9.62
CA HIS A 29 8.92 37.62 10.29
C HIS A 29 7.66 37.60 9.40
N TYR A 30 7.20 36.41 9.04
CA TYR A 30 6.06 36.20 8.16
C TYR A 30 4.79 36.14 9.03
N TYR A 31 4.29 37.32 9.41
CA TYR A 31 3.10 37.51 10.26
C TYR A 31 1.87 36.70 9.81
N SER A 32 1.77 36.35 8.52
CA SER A 32 0.64 35.57 8.01
C SER A 32 0.79 34.05 8.16
N LEU A 33 2.01 33.51 8.28
CA LEU A 33 2.28 32.08 8.46
C LEU A 33 2.35 31.72 9.93
N GLU A 34 2.79 32.65 10.80
CA GLU A 34 2.92 32.44 12.23
C GLU A 34 1.59 31.94 12.87
N LYS A 35 0.44 32.51 12.46
CA LYS A 35 -0.89 32.10 12.93
C LYS A 35 -1.27 30.67 12.48
N TYR A 36 -0.92 30.29 11.25
CA TYR A 36 -1.20 28.95 10.72
C TYR A 36 -0.25 27.92 11.35
N TRP A 37 1.00 28.33 11.59
CA TRP A 37 2.07 27.51 12.14
C TRP A 37 1.93 27.25 13.63
N MET A 38 1.49 28.24 14.40
CA MET A 38 1.15 28.04 15.81
C MET A 38 0.05 26.99 15.96
N SER A 39 -0.92 26.97 15.04
CA SER A 39 -1.98 25.95 15.03
C SER A 39 -1.46 24.55 14.66
N LEU A 40 -0.46 24.45 13.77
CA LEU A 40 0.22 23.19 13.42
C LEU A 40 1.15 22.69 14.54
N ALA A 41 1.82 23.59 15.24
CA ALA A 41 2.74 23.26 16.33
C ALA A 41 2.02 22.78 17.60
N THR A 42 0.73 23.10 17.75
CA THR A 42 -0.15 22.63 18.82
C THR A 42 -0.98 21.42 18.44
N ALA A 43 -0.89 20.92 17.21
CA ALA A 43 -1.57 19.71 16.79
C ALA A 43 -0.93 18.51 17.49
N GLU A 44 -1.70 17.79 18.31
CA GLU A 44 -1.20 16.66 19.10
C GLU A 44 -1.32 15.32 18.34
N ASN A 45 -2.13 15.27 17.27
CA ASN A 45 -2.45 14.05 16.53
C ASN A 45 -2.17 14.18 15.02
N GLU A 46 -1.76 13.06 14.40
CA GLU A 46 -1.38 12.99 12.98
C GLU A 46 -2.52 13.40 12.02
N ASP A 47 -3.77 13.09 12.36
CA ASP A 47 -4.96 13.45 11.56
C ASP A 47 -5.14 14.98 11.39
N GLU A 48 -4.82 15.77 12.41
CA GLU A 48 -4.92 17.23 12.37
C GLU A 48 -3.88 17.83 11.42
N THR A 49 -2.68 17.25 11.42
CA THR A 49 -1.60 17.69 10.53
C THR A 49 -1.92 17.40 9.06
N GLN A 50 -2.50 16.23 8.77
CA GLN A 50 -2.83 15.82 7.40
C GLN A 50 -3.96 16.66 6.80
N SER A 51 -4.98 16.99 7.62
CA SER A 51 -6.05 17.92 7.25
C SER A 51 -5.51 19.31 6.89
N MET A 52 -4.56 19.83 7.66
CA MET A 52 -3.96 21.14 7.42
C MET A 52 -3.08 21.20 6.17
N PHE A 53 -2.30 20.15 5.87
CA PHE A 53 -1.53 20.08 4.62
C PHE A 53 -2.43 20.02 3.38
N SER A 54 -3.59 19.35 3.47
CA SER A 54 -4.55 19.31 2.37
C SER A 54 -5.15 20.68 2.04
N ALA A 55 -5.33 21.54 3.06
CA ALA A 55 -5.89 22.88 2.91
C ALA A 55 -4.91 23.90 2.29
N LEU A 56 -3.60 23.63 2.30
CA LEU A 56 -2.58 24.48 1.67
C LEU A 56 -2.51 24.31 0.16
N SER A 57 -3.11 23.26 -0.39
CA SER A 57 -3.26 23.04 -1.82
C SER A 57 -4.40 23.89 -2.38
N LYS A 58 -4.14 25.16 -2.69
CA LYS A 58 -5.11 26.04 -3.37
C LYS A 58 -5.38 25.63 -4.83
N ASP A 59 -4.48 24.85 -5.41
CA ASP A 59 -4.67 24.20 -6.72
C ASP A 59 -4.81 22.68 -6.53
N SER A 60 -6.05 22.25 -6.31
CA SER A 60 -6.50 20.85 -6.29
C SER A 60 -6.32 20.09 -7.63
N LEU A 61 -5.35 20.49 -8.48
CA LEU A 61 -5.31 20.11 -9.90
C LEU A 61 -4.04 19.38 -10.37
N ALA A 62 -3.09 19.03 -9.49
CA ALA A 62 -1.94 18.22 -9.93
C ALA A 62 -1.31 17.26 -8.90
N LEU A 63 -1.85 17.14 -7.68
CA LEU A 63 -1.54 16.00 -6.79
C LEU A 63 -2.64 14.93 -6.79
N THR A 64 -3.73 15.21 -7.50
CA THR A 64 -4.94 14.38 -7.61
C THR A 64 -5.33 14.23 -9.08
N SER A 65 -4.40 13.76 -9.92
CA SER A 65 -4.81 13.22 -11.22
C SER A 65 -5.62 11.95 -10.97
N PRO A 66 -6.84 11.85 -11.53
CA PRO A 66 -7.84 10.89 -11.09
C PRO A 66 -7.54 9.51 -11.70
N THR A 67 -6.83 8.66 -10.96
CA THR A 67 -7.20 7.25 -10.94
C THR A 67 -8.16 7.11 -9.76
N SER A 68 -9.43 6.89 -10.06
CA SER A 68 -10.53 6.77 -9.12
C SER A 68 -10.27 5.75 -8.00
N SER A 69 -9.62 6.20 -6.93
CA SER A 69 -9.80 5.75 -5.55
C SER A 69 -8.77 6.47 -4.68
N HIS A 70 -9.23 7.18 -3.66
CA HIS A 70 -8.41 7.65 -2.54
C HIS A 70 -7.75 6.49 -1.74
N GLU A 71 -7.80 5.26 -2.24
CA GLU A 71 -7.08 4.09 -1.72
C GLU A 71 -5.65 4.00 -2.27
N ALA A 72 -5.34 4.67 -3.39
CA ALA A 72 -4.04 4.62 -4.05
C ALA A 72 -2.87 5.13 -3.20
N SER A 73 -3.13 6.04 -2.25
CA SER A 73 -2.12 6.60 -1.34
C SER A 73 -1.89 5.78 -0.07
N SER A 74 -2.64 4.69 0.15
CA SER A 74 -2.41 3.80 1.29
C SER A 74 -1.42 2.69 0.93
N SER A 75 -0.56 2.33 1.88
CA SER A 75 0.27 1.12 1.79
C SER A 75 -0.66 -0.09 1.60
N GLY A 76 -0.71 -0.60 0.37
CA GLY A 76 -1.59 -1.70 -0.02
C GLY A 76 -2.18 -1.58 -1.42
N SER A 77 -2.30 -0.38 -1.97
CA SER A 77 -2.85 -0.17 -3.32
C SER A 77 -2.08 -0.93 -4.41
N TYR A 78 -0.76 -1.11 -4.23
CA TYR A 78 0.08 -1.78 -5.21
C TYR A 78 -0.24 -3.29 -5.32
N ALA A 79 -0.31 -4.01 -4.20
CA ALA A 79 -0.78 -5.41 -4.21
C ALA A 79 -2.18 -5.57 -4.83
N ASP A 80 -3.06 -4.60 -4.60
CA ASP A 80 -4.41 -4.53 -5.14
C ASP A 80 -4.40 -4.38 -6.67
N PHE A 81 -3.58 -3.46 -7.17
CA PHE A 81 -3.37 -3.23 -8.59
C PHE A 81 -2.79 -4.47 -9.29
N VAL A 82 -1.70 -5.02 -8.74
CA VAL A 82 -1.03 -6.20 -9.31
C VAL A 82 -1.97 -7.40 -9.32
N PHE A 83 -2.80 -7.58 -8.28
CA PHE A 83 -3.77 -8.68 -8.26
C PHE A 83 -4.83 -8.54 -9.35
N ARG A 84 -5.42 -7.35 -9.53
CA ARG A 84 -6.40 -7.10 -10.59
C ARG A 84 -5.79 -7.29 -11.98
N GLN A 85 -4.60 -6.75 -12.19
CA GLN A 85 -3.90 -6.88 -13.46
C GLN A 85 -3.54 -8.35 -13.76
N ALA A 86 -3.05 -9.10 -12.77
CA ALA A 86 -2.75 -10.52 -12.93
C ALA A 86 -4.02 -11.36 -13.16
N ALA A 87 -5.13 -11.05 -12.50
CA ALA A 87 -6.41 -11.73 -12.73
C ALA A 87 -6.92 -11.49 -14.16
N LYS A 88 -6.77 -10.27 -14.67
CA LYS A 88 -7.11 -9.91 -16.05
C LYS A 88 -6.22 -10.59 -17.07
N ASP A 89 -4.90 -10.47 -16.92
CA ASP A 89 -3.95 -10.95 -17.93
C ASP A 89 -3.82 -12.48 -17.97
N LEU A 90 -3.98 -13.17 -16.83
CA LEU A 90 -3.79 -14.62 -16.75
C LEU A 90 -5.10 -15.41 -16.87
N TYR A 91 -6.24 -14.81 -16.53
CA TYR A 91 -7.52 -15.51 -16.42
C TYR A 91 -8.69 -14.77 -17.09
N ASP A 92 -8.45 -13.63 -17.75
CA ASP A 92 -9.47 -12.79 -18.38
C ASP A 92 -10.59 -12.35 -17.40
N VAL A 93 -10.20 -12.12 -16.13
CA VAL A 93 -11.11 -11.70 -15.07
C VAL A 93 -10.95 -10.22 -14.77
N ASP A 94 -11.93 -9.41 -15.15
CA ASP A 94 -12.00 -8.02 -14.76
C ASP A 94 -12.63 -7.89 -13.36
N LEU A 95 -11.80 -7.56 -12.37
CA LEU A 95 -12.21 -7.39 -10.99
C LEU A 95 -12.67 -5.95 -10.73
N PRO A 96 -13.72 -5.74 -9.92
CA PRO A 96 -14.24 -4.41 -9.66
C PRO A 96 -13.21 -3.51 -8.97
N VAL A 97 -13.38 -2.19 -9.17
CA VAL A 97 -12.56 -1.13 -8.56
C VAL A 97 -12.87 -0.95 -7.05
N THR A 98 -13.70 -1.82 -6.48
CA THR A 98 -13.97 -1.87 -5.03
C THR A 98 -12.84 -2.55 -4.26
N PRO A 99 -12.70 -2.30 -2.95
CA PRO A 99 -11.74 -3.01 -2.10
C PRO A 99 -11.76 -4.52 -2.30
N LEU A 100 -10.59 -5.12 -2.52
CA LEU A 100 -10.48 -6.56 -2.60
C LEU A 100 -10.67 -7.20 -1.21
N PRO A 101 -11.26 -8.40 -1.12
CA PRO A 101 -11.61 -9.04 0.14
C PRO A 101 -10.39 -9.71 0.80
N TRP A 102 -9.40 -8.92 1.20
CA TRP A 102 -8.21 -9.38 1.93
C TRP A 102 -8.58 -9.98 3.28
N LYS A 103 -8.11 -11.19 3.56
CA LYS A 103 -8.39 -11.91 4.80
C LYS A 103 -7.15 -11.98 5.67
N SER A 104 -7.27 -11.54 6.92
CA SER A 104 -6.20 -11.72 7.90
C SER A 104 -5.98 -13.21 8.15
N LYS A 105 -4.73 -13.65 8.14
CA LYS A 105 -4.38 -15.07 8.34
C LYS A 105 -4.80 -15.57 9.74
N SER A 106 -4.81 -14.68 10.73
CA SER A 106 -5.24 -14.97 12.09
C SER A 106 -5.79 -13.72 12.75
N VAL A 107 -6.72 -13.89 13.70
CA VAL A 107 -7.24 -12.81 14.55
C VAL A 107 -6.11 -12.09 15.30
N ARG A 108 -5.01 -12.79 15.61
CA ARG A 108 -3.86 -12.22 16.32
C ARG A 108 -2.84 -11.53 15.41
N ASN A 109 -3.01 -11.62 14.09
CA ASN A 109 -2.08 -11.05 13.11
C ASN A 109 -2.86 -10.40 11.97
N SER A 110 -3.27 -9.15 12.20
CA SER A 110 -3.96 -8.30 11.23
C SER A 110 -3.06 -7.87 10.07
N ASP A 111 -1.74 -7.88 10.29
CA ASP A 111 -0.75 -7.28 9.38
C ASP A 111 -0.23 -8.29 8.34
N LEU A 112 -0.66 -9.55 8.46
CA LEU A 112 -0.51 -10.58 7.44
C LEU A 112 -1.88 -10.91 6.85
N LYS A 113 -2.15 -10.36 5.66
CA LYS A 113 -3.39 -10.57 4.92
C LYS A 113 -3.13 -11.40 3.67
N GLU A 114 -4.10 -12.23 3.30
CA GLU A 114 -4.04 -13.14 2.16
C GLU A 114 -5.26 -12.89 1.25
N LEU A 115 -5.05 -13.07 -0.06
CA LEU A 115 -6.09 -12.97 -1.07
C LEU A 115 -5.87 -14.05 -2.12
N SER A 116 -6.95 -14.71 -2.52
CA SER A 116 -6.89 -15.78 -3.52
C SER A 116 -7.99 -15.62 -4.56
N LEU A 117 -7.67 -15.89 -5.82
CA LEU A 117 -8.64 -16.08 -6.90
C LEU A 117 -8.92 -17.58 -7.01
N TYR A 118 -10.19 -17.96 -7.01
CA TYR A 118 -10.64 -19.34 -7.12
C TYR A 118 -11.35 -19.55 -8.46
N LYS A 119 -11.02 -20.66 -9.13
CA LYS A 119 -11.80 -21.20 -10.24
C LYS A 119 -12.85 -22.17 -9.68
N ASN A 120 -14.12 -21.98 -10.01
CA ASN A 120 -15.19 -22.89 -9.62
C ASN A 120 -15.55 -23.78 -10.80
N GLY A 121 -15.33 -25.08 -10.69
CA GLY A 121 -15.69 -26.05 -11.72
C GLY A 121 -14.66 -26.24 -12.86
N SER A 122 -14.96 -27.17 -13.75
CA SER A 122 -14.09 -27.73 -14.79
C SER A 122 -14.10 -26.95 -16.10
N ASN A 123 -15.19 -26.25 -16.43
CA ASN A 123 -15.43 -25.67 -17.75
C ASN A 123 -14.87 -24.24 -17.86
N GLU A 124 -14.50 -23.83 -19.06
CA GLU A 124 -13.82 -22.54 -19.32
C GLU A 124 -14.70 -21.31 -19.07
N SER A 125 -16.02 -21.47 -19.02
CA SER A 125 -16.99 -20.38 -18.79
C SER A 125 -17.41 -20.22 -17.32
N GLU A 126 -16.78 -20.93 -16.38
CA GLU A 126 -17.22 -20.95 -14.98
C GLU A 126 -16.52 -19.89 -14.11
N ALA A 127 -17.35 -19.24 -13.29
CA ALA A 127 -17.07 -17.97 -12.62
C ALA A 127 -15.86 -18.02 -11.67
N PHE A 128 -14.81 -17.28 -12.02
CA PHE A 128 -13.76 -16.91 -11.08
C PHE A 128 -14.30 -16.00 -9.97
N THR A 129 -13.73 -16.10 -8.78
CA THR A 129 -14.16 -15.30 -7.63
C THR A 129 -13.05 -15.22 -6.58
N CYS A 130 -13.04 -14.14 -5.80
CA CYS A 130 -12.09 -13.97 -4.69
C CYS A 130 -12.51 -14.72 -3.41
N GLU A 131 -13.67 -15.40 -3.42
CA GLU A 131 -14.17 -16.16 -2.30
C GLU A 131 -14.30 -17.64 -2.64
N ARG A 132 -13.84 -18.49 -1.72
CA ARG A 132 -14.04 -19.92 -1.86
C ARG A 132 -15.53 -20.25 -1.72
N LYS A 133 -16.18 -20.64 -2.81
CA LYS A 133 -17.63 -20.95 -2.85
C LYS A 133 -17.93 -22.42 -2.54
N SER A 134 -17.03 -23.35 -2.87
CA SER A 134 -17.23 -24.78 -2.62
C SER A 134 -15.94 -25.48 -2.20
N ALA A 135 -16.07 -26.77 -1.82
CA ALA A 135 -14.91 -27.63 -1.58
C ALA A 135 -14.07 -27.80 -2.86
N GLU A 136 -14.70 -27.78 -4.02
CA GLU A 136 -14.13 -27.99 -5.36
C GLU A 136 -13.49 -26.72 -5.94
N SER A 137 -13.68 -25.55 -5.33
CA SER A 137 -13.00 -24.31 -5.73
C SER A 137 -11.48 -24.50 -5.69
N ILE A 138 -10.82 -24.37 -6.84
CA ILE A 138 -9.37 -24.51 -6.96
C ILE A 138 -8.74 -23.11 -6.89
N PRO A 139 -7.82 -22.83 -5.94
CA PRO A 139 -7.09 -21.57 -5.91
C PRO A 139 -6.11 -21.50 -7.10
N VAL A 140 -6.24 -20.48 -7.93
CA VAL A 140 -5.42 -20.27 -9.14
C VAL A 140 -4.47 -19.07 -9.02
N LEU A 141 -4.78 -18.12 -8.13
CA LEU A 141 -3.91 -16.99 -7.81
C LEU A 141 -3.92 -16.80 -6.31
N ASN A 142 -2.76 -16.55 -5.70
CA ASN A 142 -2.59 -16.46 -4.25
C ASN A 142 -1.59 -15.35 -3.94
N PHE A 143 -2.04 -14.33 -3.24
CA PHE A 143 -1.26 -13.14 -2.89
C PHE A 143 -1.23 -12.98 -1.38
N ALA A 144 -0.21 -12.27 -0.88
CA ALA A 144 -0.14 -11.85 0.50
C ALA A 144 0.34 -10.41 0.65
N ARG A 145 -0.12 -9.75 1.71
CA ARG A 145 0.46 -8.52 2.26
C ARG A 145 1.08 -8.86 3.60
N ALA A 146 2.35 -8.52 3.78
CA ALA A 146 3.11 -8.82 4.97
C ALA A 146 3.74 -7.54 5.51
N TYR A 147 3.02 -6.87 6.39
CA TYR A 147 3.45 -5.62 6.99
C TYR A 147 4.07 -5.87 8.36
N GLY A 148 5.10 -5.09 8.69
CA GLY A 148 5.92 -5.29 9.86
C GLY A 148 7.03 -6.32 9.66
N PHE A 149 8.22 -5.99 10.19
CA PHE A 149 9.41 -6.84 10.12
C PHE A 149 9.19 -8.28 10.61
N ARG A 150 8.34 -8.48 11.62
CA ARG A 150 7.96 -9.82 12.12
C ARG A 150 7.34 -10.70 11.02
N ASN A 151 6.43 -10.14 10.23
CA ASN A 151 5.77 -10.87 9.15
C ASN A 151 6.72 -11.17 8.00
N ILE A 152 7.57 -10.19 7.66
CA ILE A 152 8.64 -10.35 6.65
C ILE A 152 9.56 -11.50 7.05
N GLN A 153 10.10 -11.49 8.27
CA GLN A 153 10.94 -12.57 8.78
C GLN A 153 10.23 -13.93 8.73
N GLY A 154 8.96 -13.99 9.12
CA GLY A 154 8.15 -15.21 9.09
C GLY A 154 7.93 -15.76 7.68
N ILE A 155 7.79 -14.90 6.67
CA ILE A 155 7.72 -15.31 5.26
C ILE A 155 9.08 -15.85 4.79
N LEU A 156 10.16 -15.09 5.01
CA LEU A 156 11.50 -15.49 4.57
C LEU A 156 11.96 -16.80 5.22
N GLN A 157 11.68 -17.00 6.50
CA GLN A 157 11.98 -18.26 7.19
C GLN A 157 11.18 -19.43 6.62
N ARG A 158 9.89 -19.25 6.29
CA ARG A 158 9.08 -20.30 5.65
C ARG A 158 9.62 -20.67 4.27
N MET A 159 10.09 -19.69 3.49
CA MET A 159 10.74 -19.93 2.20
C MET A 159 12.03 -20.73 2.37
N LYS A 160 12.91 -20.32 3.30
CA LYS A 160 14.19 -21.00 3.56
C LYS A 160 14.00 -22.43 4.08
N LYS A 161 13.12 -22.63 5.07
CA LYS A 161 12.90 -23.95 5.70
C LYS A 161 12.31 -24.99 4.77
N ARG A 162 11.48 -24.59 3.80
CA ARG A 162 10.87 -25.53 2.85
C ARG A 162 11.81 -25.97 1.73
N GLY A 163 13.00 -25.40 1.61
CA GLY A 163 14.05 -25.82 0.67
C GLY A 163 13.68 -25.71 -0.82
N ARG A 164 12.44 -25.34 -1.18
CA ARG A 164 11.95 -25.11 -2.54
C ARG A 164 10.87 -24.05 -2.54
N ILE A 165 10.92 -23.16 -3.52
CA ILE A 165 9.84 -22.23 -3.89
C ILE A 165 8.57 -23.01 -4.29
N ALA A 166 8.72 -24.25 -4.78
CA ALA A 166 7.62 -25.13 -5.20
C ALA A 166 6.58 -25.46 -4.11
N GLY A 167 6.88 -25.23 -2.82
CA GLY A 167 5.93 -25.36 -1.72
C GLY A 167 5.52 -24.04 -1.07
N PHE A 168 5.94 -22.91 -1.64
CA PHE A 168 5.57 -21.58 -1.17
C PHE A 168 4.22 -21.19 -1.76
N GLN A 169 3.30 -20.77 -0.90
CA GLN A 169 1.87 -20.72 -1.25
C GLN A 169 1.45 -19.44 -1.99
N TYR A 170 2.29 -18.41 -2.03
CA TYR A 170 1.96 -17.13 -2.65
C TYR A 170 2.76 -16.93 -3.93
N HIS A 171 2.08 -16.44 -4.97
CA HIS A 171 2.65 -16.03 -6.24
C HIS A 171 3.20 -14.60 -6.18
N PHE A 172 2.67 -13.78 -5.26
CA PHE A 172 3.12 -12.43 -5.00
C PHE A 172 3.01 -12.10 -3.50
N VAL A 173 3.98 -11.38 -2.98
CA VAL A 173 3.98 -10.87 -1.60
C VAL A 173 4.40 -9.41 -1.62
N GLU A 174 3.53 -8.53 -1.16
CA GLU A 174 3.90 -7.15 -0.83
C GLU A 174 4.42 -7.11 0.61
N VAL A 175 5.55 -6.43 0.80
CA VAL A 175 6.20 -6.31 2.11
C VAL A 175 6.35 -4.83 2.48
N MET A 176 6.03 -4.51 3.73
CA MET A 176 6.27 -3.19 4.32
C MET A 176 6.99 -3.37 5.66
N ALA A 177 8.03 -2.57 5.91
CA ALA A 177 8.81 -2.69 7.13
C ALA A 177 8.02 -2.24 8.38
N CYS A 178 7.16 -1.24 8.20
CA CYS A 178 6.20 -0.79 9.20
C CYS A 178 4.93 -1.67 9.15
N PRO A 179 4.28 -1.94 10.30
CA PRO A 179 2.96 -2.55 10.35
C PRO A 179 1.89 -1.65 9.71
#